data_AF-A0A653DET7-F1
#
_entry.id   AF-A0A653DET7-F1
#
_cell.length_a   1.000
_cell.length_b   1.000
_cell.length_c   1.000
_cell.angle_alpha   90.00
_cell.angle_beta   90.00
_cell.angle_gamma   90.00
#
_symmetry.space_group_name_H-M   'P 1'
#
loop_
_entity.id
_entity.type
_entity.pdbx_description
1 polymer ?
#
loop_
_entity_poly.entity_id
_entity_poly.type
_entity_poly.pdbx_seq_one_letter_code
_entity_poly.pdbx_strand_id
1 'polypeptide(L)' 'MLVDREQDNLREIKSVGRCEVVQSFVYLGSWIGNSASCENEIRRRIQQARVALLKYGVTITSLKLPK' A
#
# COMPACT_ATOMS: atom_id res chain seq x y z
N MET A 1 -0.16 -14.68 3.71
CA MET A 1 0.60 -13.70 4.52
C MET A 1 0.30 -14.01 5.98
N LEU A 2 1.28 -14.54 6.72
CA LEU A 2 1.13 -14.72 8.16
C LEU A 2 1.39 -13.34 8.79
N VAL A 3 0.39 -12.84 9.50
CA VAL A 3 0.44 -11.54 10.17
C VAL A 3 0.59 -11.83 11.65
N ASP A 4 1.77 -11.56 12.20
CA ASP A 4 2.00 -11.60 13.63
C ASP A 4 1.28 -10.41 14.26
N ARG A 5 0.37 -10.68 15.22
CA ARG A 5 -0.50 -9.70 15.86
C ARG A 5 -0.14 -9.46 17.32
N GLU A 6 0.95 -10.06 17.82
CA GLU A 6 1.20 -10.12 19.26
C GLU A 6 1.93 -8.89 19.82
N GLN A 7 2.72 -8.13 19.03
CA GLN A 7 3.54 -7.04 19.60
C GLN A 7 3.80 -5.87 18.65
N ASP A 8 3.01 -4.83 18.82
CA ASP A 8 3.31 -3.47 18.43
C ASP A 8 4.50 -2.90 19.25
N ASN A 9 5.78 -3.28 19.00
CA ASN A 9 6.94 -2.34 18.97
C ASN A 9 8.37 -2.84 19.26
N LEU A 10 8.68 -4.01 19.84
CA LEU A 10 9.98 -4.06 20.58
C LEU A 10 11.10 -4.99 20.13
N ARG A 11 10.93 -5.90 19.16
CA ARG A 11 12.09 -6.70 18.71
C ARG A 11 12.08 -6.94 17.22
N GLU A 12 13.21 -6.65 16.58
CA GLU A 12 13.53 -7.02 15.19
C GLU A 12 13.38 -8.54 15.00
N ILE A 13 12.17 -9.03 14.71
CA ILE A 13 11.98 -10.42 14.27
C ILE A 13 12.29 -10.45 12.77
N LYS A 14 13.55 -10.78 12.44
CA LYS A 14 14.05 -10.83 11.06
C LYS A 14 13.57 -12.04 10.26
N SER A 15 13.06 -13.09 10.93
CA SER A 15 12.59 -14.33 10.28
C SER A 15 11.77 -15.23 11.22
N VAL A 16 10.75 -15.90 10.70
CA VAL A 16 10.06 -17.03 11.35
C VAL A 16 10.32 -18.28 10.51
N GLY A 17 11.20 -19.16 10.98
CA GLY A 17 11.65 -20.32 10.20
C GLY A 17 12.36 -19.92 8.91
N ARG A 18 11.99 -20.53 7.77
CA ARG A 18 12.51 -20.19 6.42
C ARG A 18 11.68 -19.11 5.72
N CYS A 19 10.73 -18.49 6.41
CA CYS A 19 9.83 -17.51 5.81
C CYS A 19 10.27 -16.08 6.16
N GLU A 20 10.33 -15.24 5.13
CA GLU A 20 10.52 -13.80 5.28
C GLU A 20 9.26 -13.19 5.92
N VAL A 21 9.45 -12.44 7.01
CA VAL A 21 8.37 -11.75 7.71
C VAL A 21 8.27 -10.33 7.17
N VAL A 22 7.05 -9.90 6.86
CA VAL A 22 6.81 -8.52 6.41
C VAL A 22 6.91 -7.59 7.60
N GLN A 23 7.97 -6.77 7.64
CA GLN A 23 8.30 -5.87 8.76
C GLN A 23 7.23 -4.80 9.03
N SER A 24 6.55 -4.32 7.98
CA SER A 24 5.41 -3.44 8.12
C SER A 24 4.41 -3.68 7.01
N PHE A 25 3.13 -3.69 7.35
CA PHE A 25 2.05 -3.83 6.39
C PHE A 25 0.89 -2.91 6.79
N VAL A 26 0.15 -2.43 5.80
CA VAL A 26 -1.07 -1.65 6.04
C VAL A 26 -2.26 -2.57 5.82
N TYR A 27 -3.13 -2.68 6.82
CA TYR A 27 -4.36 -3.46 6.70
C TYR A 27 -5.32 -2.79 5.71
N LEU A 28 -5.92 -3.58 4.81
CA LEU A 28 -6.82 -3.03 3.79
C LEU A 28 -8.04 -2.33 4.39
N GLY A 29 -8.55 -2.81 5.53
CA GLY A 29 -9.66 -2.16 6.23
C GLY A 29 -9.31 -0.74 6.70
N SER A 30 -8.03 -0.42 6.91
CA SER A 30 -7.59 0.94 7.24
C SER A 30 -7.74 1.93 6.08
N TRP A 31 -7.95 1.45 4.85
CA TRP A 31 -8.23 2.30 3.68
C TRP A 31 -9.72 2.62 3.52
N ILE A 32 -10.58 1.88 4.22
CA ILE A 32 -12.03 2.06 4.17
C ILE A 32 -12.38 3.21 5.10
N GLY A 33 -12.74 4.36 4.52
CA GLY A 33 -13.17 5.52 5.28
C GLY A 33 -14.59 5.36 5.85
N ASN A 34 -15.07 6.37 6.58
CA ASN A 34 -16.39 6.38 7.23
C ASN A 34 -17.57 6.18 6.26
N SER A 35 -17.36 6.43 4.96
CA SER A 35 -18.34 6.15 3.89
C SER A 35 -18.31 4.70 3.39
N ALA A 36 -17.63 3.80 4.10
CA ALA A 36 -17.35 2.43 3.68
C ALA A 36 -16.64 2.35 2.30
N SER A 37 -15.94 3.41 1.89
CA SER A 37 -15.25 3.49 0.59
C SER A 37 -13.77 3.76 0.75
N CYS A 38 -12.97 3.20 -0.17
CA CYS A 38 -11.54 3.43 -0.31
C CYS A 38 -11.18 4.32 -1.51
N GLU A 39 -12.18 4.87 -2.22
CA GLU A 39 -11.98 5.65 -3.45
C GLU A 39 -10.98 6.81 -3.26
N ASN A 40 -11.13 7.54 -2.16
CA ASN A 40 -10.27 8.69 -1.84
C ASN A 40 -8.81 8.27 -1.61
N GLU A 41 -8.59 7.14 -0.91
CA GLU A 41 -7.25 6.63 -0.67
C GLU A 41 -6.59 6.14 -1.96
N ILE A 42 -7.34 5.40 -2.79
CA ILE A 42 -6.88 4.95 -4.11
C ILE A 42 -6.51 6.16 -4.97
N ARG A 43 -7.36 7.18 -5.03
CA ARG A 43 -7.09 8.42 -5.77
C ARG A 43 -5.81 9.10 -5.28
N ARG A 44 -5.63 9.23 -3.97
CA ARG A 44 -4.44 9.83 -3.34
C ARG A 44 -3.16 9.09 -3.75
N ARG A 45 -3.15 7.76 -3.65
CA ARG A 45 -2.00 6.90 -3.99
C ARG A 45 -1.63 7.00 -5.47
N ILE A 46 -2.63 6.99 -6.36
CA ILE A 46 -2.41 7.18 -7.80
C ILE A 46 -1.76 8.53 -8.06
N GLN A 47 -2.22 9.61 -7.41
CA GLN A 47 -1.61 10.94 -7.58
C GLN A 47 -0.16 10.99 -7.08
N GLN A 48 0.12 10.40 -5.91
CA GLN A 48 1.48 10.29 -5.40
C GLN A 48 2.41 9.55 -6.37
N ALA A 49 1.95 8.41 -6.90
CA ALA A 49 2.70 7.64 -7.88
C ALA A 49 2.94 8.44 -9.17
N ARG A 50 1.93 9.16 -9.66
CA ARG A 50 2.07 10.03 -10.84
C ARG A 50 3.12 11.11 -10.63
N VAL A 51 3.07 11.81 -9.50
CA VAL A 51 4.07 12.85 -9.17
C VAL A 51 5.48 12.26 -9.07
N ALA A 52 5.62 11.09 -8.43
CA ALA A 52 6.91 10.42 -8.32
C ALA A 52 7.48 10.05 -9.70
N LEU A 53 6.67 9.41 -10.55
CA LEU A 53 7.07 9.01 -11.90
C LEU A 53 7.44 10.22 -12.79
N LEU A 54 6.70 11.33 -12.69
CA LEU A 54 7.05 12.57 -13.40
C LEU A 54 8.41 13.13 -12.97
N LYS A 55 8.80 13.01 -11.68
CA LYS A 55 10.14 13.42 -11.22
C LYS A 55 11.27 12.61 -11.87
N TYR A 56 10.99 11.38 -12.30
CA TYR A 56 11.94 10.53 -13.02
C TYR A 56 11.88 10.72 -14.55
N GLY A 57 11.15 11.73 -15.04
CA GLY A 57 11.01 11.98 -16.48
C GLY A 57 10.11 10.98 -17.22
N VAL A 58 9.37 10.15 -16.49
CA VAL A 58 8.42 9.21 -17.10
C VAL A 58 7.19 9.96 -17.58
N THR A 59 6.84 9.78 -18.86
CA THR A 59 5.61 10.34 -19.42
C THR A 59 4.44 9.42 -19.10
N ILE A 60 3.41 9.96 -18.42
CA ILE A 60 2.22 9.21 -18.04
C ILE A 60 1.06 9.66 -18.91
N THR A 61 0.42 8.72 -19.61
CA THR A 61 -0.77 8.96 -20.42
C THR A 61 -2.00 8.28 -19.81
N SER A 62 -3.17 8.90 -19.96
CA SER A 62 -4.44 8.29 -19.56
C SER A 62 -5.00 7.48 -20.72
N LEU A 63 -5.37 6.23 -20.47
CA LEU A 63 -6.04 5.37 -21.43
C LEU A 63 -7.55 5.35 -21.13
N LYS A 64 -8.36 5.52 -22.18
CA LYS A 64 -9.81 5.30 -22.08
C LYS A 64 -10.09 3.84 -22.37
N LEU A 65 -10.76 3.17 -21.44
CA LEU A 65 -11.24 1.80 -21.66
C LEU A 65 -12.43 1.84 -22.63
N PRO A 66 -12.52 0.89 -23.58
CA PRO A 66 -13.73 0.70 -24.36
C PRO A 66 -14.89 0.31 -23.43
N LYS A 67 -16.10 0.73 -23.80
CA LYS A 67 -17.33 0.34 -23.10
C LYS A 67 -17.74 -1.07 -23.49
#